data_AF-A0A1W9Q8B7-F1
#
_entry.id   AF-A0A1W9Q8B7-F1
#
_cell.length_a   1.000
_cell.length_b   1.000
_cell.length_c   1.000
_cell.angle_alpha   90.00
_cell.angle_beta   90.00
_cell.angle_gamma   90.00
#
_symmetry.space_group_name_H-M   'P 1'
#
loop_
_entity.id
_entity.type
_entity.pdbx_description
1 polymer ?
#
loop_
_entity_poly.entity_id
_entity_poly.type
_entity_poly.pdbx_seq_one_letter_code
_entity_poly.pdbx_strand_id
1 'polypeptide(L)'
;MDTLNKGILIALLDAAQHDERASIQYLSDRLGRTRTEVAQAVSELDRRGLVRAETVRLSFLGLTEALGLRARARQSAARNRKAAA
;
A
#
# COMPACT_ATOMS: atom_id res chain seq x y z
N MET A 1 10.84 6.03 1.32
CA MET A 1 10.00 4.88 0.94
C MET A 1 9.53 5.08 -0.49
N ASP A 2 9.80 4.08 -1.35
CA ASP A 2 9.50 4.12 -2.79
C ASP A 2 7.99 4.13 -3.12
N THR A 3 7.66 4.56 -4.34
CA THR A 3 6.29 4.63 -4.88
C THR A 3 5.60 3.26 -4.90
N LEU A 4 6.31 2.18 -5.25
CA LEU A 4 5.73 0.82 -5.24
C LEU A 4 5.36 0.40 -3.82
N ASN A 5 6.28 0.60 -2.87
CA ASN A 5 6.06 0.30 -1.46
C ASN A 5 4.83 1.05 -0.90
N LYS A 6 4.65 2.33 -1.28
CA LYS A 6 3.47 3.11 -0.88
C LYS A 6 2.20 2.54 -1.50
N GLY A 7 2.25 2.19 -2.78
CA GLY A 7 1.15 1.57 -3.51
C GLY A 7 0.70 0.25 -2.87
N ILE A 8 1.64 -0.61 -2.49
CA ILE A 8 1.35 -1.88 -1.80
C ILE A 8 0.66 -1.62 -0.46
N LEU A 9 1.17 -0.71 0.38
CA LEU A 9 0.52 -0.42 1.67
C LEU A 9 -0.92 0.09 1.50
N ILE A 10 -1.17 0.95 0.52
CA ILE A 10 -2.51 1.46 0.22
C ILE A 10 -3.40 0.34 -0.32
N ALA A 11 -2.91 -0.48 -1.25
CA ALA A 11 -3.66 -1.60 -1.81
C ALA A 11 -4.05 -2.65 -0.74
N LEU A 12 -3.15 -2.94 0.20
CA LEU A 12 -3.44 -3.83 1.32
C LEU A 12 -4.43 -3.21 2.31
N LEU A 13 -4.37 -1.90 2.53
CA LEU A 13 -5.35 -1.19 3.33
C LEU A 13 -6.74 -1.26 2.68
N ASP A 14 -6.83 -1.01 1.37
CA ASP A 14 -8.09 -1.13 0.64
C ASP A 14 -8.64 -2.55 0.72
N ALA A 15 -7.82 -3.58 0.47
CA ALA A 15 -8.24 -4.97 0.57
C ALA A 15 -8.79 -5.31 1.96
N ALA A 16 -8.11 -4.86 3.02
CA ALA A 16 -8.56 -5.06 4.40
C ALA A 16 -9.88 -4.33 4.72
N GLN A 17 -10.14 -3.16 4.11
CA GLN A 17 -11.38 -2.40 4.29
C GLN A 17 -12.57 -3.01 3.55
N HIS A 18 -12.32 -3.79 2.51
CA HIS A 18 -13.34 -4.42 1.67
C HIS A 18 -13.48 -5.93 1.94
N ASP A 19 -12.88 -6.44 3.02
CA ASP A 19 -12.81 -7.87 3.35
C ASP A 19 -12.27 -8.74 2.19
N GLU A 20 -11.42 -8.16 1.34
CA GLU A 20 -10.80 -8.85 0.21
C GLU A 20 -9.54 -9.60 0.65
N ARG A 21 -9.34 -10.81 0.12
CA ARG A 21 -8.10 -11.56 0.34
C ARG A 21 -6.99 -11.04 -0.57
N ALA A 22 -6.03 -10.32 0.01
CA ALA A 22 -4.83 -9.91 -0.69
C ALA A 22 -3.88 -11.10 -1.00
N SER A 23 -3.16 -10.99 -2.10
CA SER A 23 -2.09 -11.90 -2.53
C SER A 23 -1.10 -11.15 -3.42
N ILE A 24 0.06 -11.75 -3.72
CA ILE A 24 1.01 -11.17 -4.67
C ILE A 24 0.37 -10.97 -6.05
N GLN A 25 -0.47 -11.90 -6.49
CA GLN A 25 -1.21 -11.78 -7.75
C GLN A 25 -2.17 -10.58 -7.72
N TYR A 26 -2.99 -10.48 -6.66
CA TYR A 26 -3.90 -9.35 -6.47
C TYR A 26 -3.17 -8.00 -6.52
N LEU A 27 -2.04 -7.89 -5.83
CA LEU A 27 -1.23 -6.67 -5.81
C LEU A 27 -0.59 -6.37 -7.18
N SER A 28 -0.13 -7.39 -7.88
CA SER A 28 0.41 -7.30 -9.25
C SER A 28 -0.63 -6.73 -10.21
N ASP A 29 -1.84 -7.28 -10.20
CA ASP A 29 -2.95 -6.84 -11.05
C ASP A 29 -3.39 -5.42 -10.71
N ARG A 30 -3.55 -5.11 -9.43
CA ARG A 30 -4.01 -3.80 -8.96
C ARG A 30 -3.00 -2.68 -9.21
N LEU A 31 -1.70 -2.98 -9.19
CA LEU A 31 -0.63 -1.98 -9.33
C LEU A 31 -0.01 -1.93 -10.73
N GLY A 32 -0.39 -2.85 -11.64
CA GLY A 32 0.20 -2.94 -12.97
C GLY A 32 1.71 -3.23 -12.93
N ARG A 33 2.15 -4.07 -11.99
CA ARG A 33 3.56 -4.45 -11.78
C ARG A 33 3.73 -5.95 -11.91
N THR A 34 4.94 -6.41 -12.20
CA THR A 34 5.20 -7.85 -12.26
C THR A 34 5.13 -8.48 -10.87
N ARG A 35 4.76 -9.77 -10.82
CA ARG A 35 4.74 -10.53 -9.55
C ARG A 35 6.09 -10.52 -8.84
N THR A 36 7.20 -10.53 -9.60
CA THR A 36 8.56 -10.50 -9.07
C THR A 36 8.86 -9.18 -8.36
N GLU A 37 8.56 -8.04 -8.98
CA GLU A 37 8.74 -6.73 -8.37
C GLU A 37 7.89 -6.59 -7.09
N VAL A 38 6.64 -7.03 -7.16
CA VAL A 38 5.73 -7.01 -6.00
C VAL A 38 6.23 -7.91 -4.87
N ALA A 39 6.70 -9.12 -5.17
CA ALA A 39 7.23 -10.04 -4.16
C ALA A 39 8.48 -9.48 -3.48
N GLN A 40 9.38 -8.85 -4.25
CA GLN A 40 10.58 -8.19 -3.72
C GLN A 40 10.20 -7.01 -2.79
N ALA A 41 9.26 -6.18 -3.22
CA ALA A 41 8.76 -5.06 -2.45
C ALA A 41 8.03 -5.51 -1.17
N VAL A 42 7.21 -6.56 -1.23
CA VAL A 42 6.56 -7.17 -0.05
C VAL A 42 7.61 -7.72 0.91
N SER A 43 8.65 -8.39 0.42
CA SER A 43 9.76 -8.87 1.25
C SER A 43 10.54 -7.72 1.91
N GLU A 44 10.73 -6.59 1.22
CA GLU A 44 11.34 -5.40 1.81
C GLU A 44 10.46 -4.80 2.93
N LEU A 45 9.15 -4.70 2.70
CA LEU A 45 8.20 -4.20 3.69
C LEU A 45 8.08 -5.12 4.90
N ASP A 46 8.22 -6.42 4.70
CA ASP A 46 8.27 -7.44 5.75
C ASP A 46 9.52 -7.30 6.63
N ARG A 47 10.70 -7.14 6.03
CA ARG A 47 11.94 -6.82 6.77
C ARG A 47 11.84 -5.52 7.58
N ARG A 48 10.98 -4.59 7.15
CA ARG A 48 10.71 -3.31 7.85
C ARG A 48 9.58 -3.42 8.87
N GLY A 49 8.97 -4.59 9.03
CA GLY A 49 7.88 -4.84 9.98
C GLY A 49 6.54 -4.20 9.59
N LEU A 50 6.36 -3.81 8.33
CA LEU A 50 5.14 -3.13 7.84
C LEU A 50 4.11 -4.11 7.26
N VAL A 51 4.59 -5.20 6.68
CA VAL A 51 3.75 -6.26 6.09
C VAL A 51 4.19 -7.59 6.70
N ARG A 52 3.29 -8.58 6.71
CA ARG A 52 3.61 -9.98 6.93
C ARG A 52 3.64 -10.69 5.60
N ALA A 53 4.82 -11.03 5.08
CA ALA A 53 4.97 -11.58 3.74
C ALA A 53 4.23 -12.92 3.57
N GLU A 54 4.15 -13.75 4.61
CA GLU A 54 3.54 -15.08 4.54
C GLU A 54 2.03 -15.05 4.30
N THR A 55 1.36 -13.98 4.74
CA THR A 55 -0.08 -13.78 4.57
C THR A 55 -0.43 -12.61 3.67
N VAL A 56 0.56 -11.82 3.23
CA VAL A 56 0.38 -10.60 2.44
C VAL A 56 -0.60 -9.64 3.13
N ARG A 57 -0.37 -9.40 4.43
CA ARG A 57 -1.24 -8.57 5.29
C ARG A 57 -0.45 -7.47 5.97
N LEU A 58 -1.12 -6.34 6.26
CA LEU A 58 -0.52 -5.26 7.05
C LEU A 58 -0.24 -5.74 8.47
N SER A 59 0.91 -5.36 9.01
CA SER A 59 1.12 -5.35 10.46
C SER A 59 0.37 -4.16 11.09
N PHE A 60 0.32 -4.09 12.42
CA PHE A 60 -0.18 -2.90 13.10
C PHE A 60 0.59 -1.63 12.66
N LEU A 61 1.92 -1.71 12.60
CA LEU A 61 2.75 -0.60 12.14
C LEU A 61 2.44 -0.23 10.67
N GLY A 62 2.31 -1.24 9.79
CA GLY A 62 1.93 -1.01 8.39
C GLY A 62 0.57 -0.37 8.22
N LEU A 63 -0.40 -0.73 9.06
CA LEU A 63 -1.72 -0.11 9.09
C LEU A 63 -1.64 1.38 9.40
N THR A 64 -0.89 1.76 10.45
CA THR A 64 -0.71 3.17 10.81
C THR A 64 -0.02 3.97 9.71
N GLU A 65 1.00 3.39 9.08
CA GLU A 65 1.72 4.02 7.95
C GLU A 65 0.80 4.19 6.73
N ALA A 66 0.02 3.16 6.36
CA ALA A 66 -0.92 3.20 5.25
C ALA A 66 -2.01 4.27 5.45
N LEU A 67 -2.57 4.36 6.67
CA LEU A 67 -3.54 5.39 7.02
C LEU A 67 -2.94 6.80 6.90
N GLY A 68 -1.71 6.99 7.38
CA GLY A 68 -0.97 8.24 7.24
C GLY A 68 -0.71 8.63 5.79
N LEU A 69 -0.34 7.67 4.94
CA LEU A 69 -0.16 7.89 3.49
C LEU A 69 -1.47 8.33 2.82
N ARG A 70 -2.58 7.67 3.12
CA ARG A 70 -3.90 8.03 2.55
C ARG A 70 -4.37 9.41 2.99
N ALA A 71 -4.12 9.78 4.25
CA ALA A 71 -4.42 11.12 4.76
C ALA A 71 -3.62 12.21 4.02
N ARG A 72 -2.30 12.01 3.84
CA ARG A 72 -1.43 12.95 3.11
C ARG A 72 -1.85 13.11 1.64
N ALA A 73 -2.21 12.01 0.99
CA ALA A 73 -2.70 12.05 -0.40
C ALA A 73 -3.98 12.90 -0.54
N ARG A 74 -4.93 12.76 0.40
CA ARG A 74 -6.16 13.57 0.43
C ARG A 74 -5.87 15.05 0.66
N GLN A 75 -4.96 15.38 1.59
CA GLN A 75 -4.59 16.77 1.88
C GLN A 75 -3.92 17.43 0.66
N SER A 76 -3.01 16.72 0.00
CA SER A 76 -2.37 17.23 -1.23
C SER A 76 -3.40 17.49 -2.33
N ALA A 77 -4.35 16.59 -2.53
CA ALA A 77 -5.42 16.77 -3.51
C ALA A 77 -6.31 17.98 -3.18
N ALA A 78 -6.67 18.16 -1.91
CA ALA A 78 -7.46 19.32 -1.46
C ALA A 78 -6.73 20.65 -1.67
N ARG A 79 -5.41 20.69 -1.40
CA ARG A 79 -4.58 21.88 -1.62
C ARG A 79 -4.52 22.23 -3.12
N ASN A 80 -4.33 21.24 -3.98
CA ASN A 80 -4.24 21.48 -5.43
C ASN A 80 -5.58 21.99 -6.01
N ARG A 81 -6.72 21.50 -5.52
CA ARG A 81 -8.05 22.01 -5.92
C ARG A 81 -8.27 23.47 -5.51
N LYS A 82 -7.81 23.86 -4.32
CA LYS A 82 -7.89 25.26 -3.86
C LYS A 82 -6.98 26.22 -4.64
N ALA A 83 -5.90 25.72 -5.23
CA ALA A 83 -4.99 26.53 -6.05
C ALA A 83 -5.45 26.66 -7.51
N ALA A 84 -6.39 25.83 -7.95
CA ALA A 84 -6.95 25.83 -9.30
C ALA A 84 -8.32 26.52 -9.40
N ALA A 85 -8.80 27.10 -8.29
CA ALA A 85 -10.05 27.86 -8.17
C ALA A 85 -9.71 29.31 -7.80
#